data_AF-A0A8T3PGK9-F1
#
_entry.id   AF-A0A8T3PGK9-F1
#
_cell.length_a   1.000
_cell.length_b   1.000
_cell.length_c   1.000
_cell.angle_alpha   90.00
_cell.angle_beta   90.00
_cell.angle_gamma   90.00
#
_symmetry.space_group_name_H-M   'P 1'
#
loop_
_entity.id
_entity.type
_entity.pdbx_description
1 polymer ?
#
loop_
_entity_poly.entity_id
_entity_poly.type
_entity_poly.pdbx_seq_one_letter_code
_entity_poly.pdbx_strand_id
1 'polypeptide(L)'
;MRDHPAGIRAVVLDAVYPPQVDLYADGAQNADRAFEAFFDACATDSACDAAHPHLGDTFYSAVASLDERPLTIASSVSDDEWSVDGLVLIEYLFDRLYLTHVIPSLP
;
A
#
# COMPACT_ATOMS: atom_id res chain seq x y z
N MET A 1 -30.15 -8.42 -3.18
CA MET A 1 -30.36 -6.96 -3.24
C MET A 1 -30.80 -6.50 -4.61
N ARG A 2 -29.96 -6.52 -5.66
CA ARG A 2 -30.37 -6.09 -7.01
C ARG A 2 -31.45 -7.01 -7.60
N ASP A 3 -31.19 -8.32 -7.60
CA ASP A 3 -32.07 -9.28 -8.28
C ASP A 3 -33.18 -9.82 -7.34
N HIS A 4 -32.92 -9.79 -6.03
CA HIS A 4 -33.87 -10.17 -4.98
C HIS A 4 -33.82 -9.15 -3.82
N PRO A 5 -34.60 -8.07 -3.89
CA PRO A 5 -34.66 -7.05 -2.83
C PRO A 5 -35.65 -7.41 -1.71
N ALA A 6 -36.70 -8.18 -2.01
CA ALA A 6 -37.73 -8.54 -1.03
C ALA A 6 -37.14 -9.38 0.12
N GLY A 7 -37.47 -9.05 1.36
CA GLY A 7 -37.01 -9.76 2.56
C GLY A 7 -35.70 -9.25 3.17
N ILE A 8 -35.01 -8.31 2.52
CA ILE A 8 -33.82 -7.67 3.09
C ILE A 8 -34.24 -6.52 3.99
N ARG A 9 -34.07 -6.70 5.31
CA ARG A 9 -34.43 -5.67 6.32
C ARG A 9 -33.38 -4.57 6.46
N ALA A 10 -32.09 -4.93 6.38
CA ALA A 10 -30.97 -4.00 6.44
C ALA A 10 -29.69 -4.68 5.91
N VAL A 11 -28.78 -3.89 5.32
CA VAL A 11 -27.44 -4.32 4.90
C VAL A 11 -26.46 -3.19 5.16
N VAL A 12 -25.24 -3.55 5.61
CA VAL A 12 -24.07 -2.67 5.61
C VAL A 12 -23.07 -3.25 4.63
N LEU A 13 -22.59 -2.41 3.72
CA LEU A 13 -21.56 -2.74 2.75
C LEU A 13 -20.37 -1.84 3.04
N ASP A 14 -19.25 -2.44 3.47
CA ASP A 14 -18.01 -1.74 3.78
C ASP A 14 -16.90 -2.29 2.87
N ALA A 15 -16.03 -1.40 2.38
CA ALA A 15 -14.93 -1.71 1.45
C ALA A 15 -15.35 -2.55 0.21
N VAL A 16 -16.42 -2.15 -0.49
CA VAL A 16 -16.95 -2.93 -1.63
C VAL A 16 -16.32 -2.58 -2.97
N TYR A 17 -16.22 -3.59 -3.84
CA TYR A 17 -16.05 -3.41 -5.28
C TYR A 17 -17.39 -3.57 -6.00
N PRO A 18 -17.81 -2.56 -6.79
CA PRO A 18 -19.00 -2.70 -7.62
C PRO A 18 -18.86 -3.84 -8.65
N PRO A 19 -19.93 -4.58 -8.98
CA PRO A 19 -19.85 -5.69 -9.93
C PRO A 19 -19.52 -5.26 -11.38
N GLN A 20 -19.59 -3.96 -11.68
CA GLN A 20 -19.32 -3.40 -12.99
C GLN A 20 -17.88 -2.91 -13.20
N VAL A 21 -17.02 -2.95 -12.16
CA VAL A 21 -15.62 -2.52 -12.28
C VAL A 21 -14.69 -3.73 -12.35
N ASP A 22 -13.52 -3.53 -12.93
CA ASP A 22 -12.46 -4.53 -12.93
C ASP A 22 -11.52 -4.27 -11.75
N LEU A 23 -11.67 -5.11 -10.72
CA LEU A 23 -10.86 -5.08 -9.51
C LEU A 23 -9.35 -5.06 -9.80
N TYR A 24 -8.90 -5.84 -10.79
CA TYR A 24 -7.47 -6.00 -11.06
C TYR A 24 -6.93 -4.81 -11.85
N ALA A 25 -7.73 -4.22 -12.73
CA ALA A 25 -7.34 -3.01 -13.46
C ALA A 25 -7.28 -1.79 -12.53
N ASP A 26 -8.23 -1.66 -11.59
CA ASP A 26 -8.32 -0.50 -10.71
C ASP A 26 -7.31 -0.52 -9.55
N GLY A 27 -6.78 -1.71 -9.19
CA GLY A 27 -5.88 -1.90 -8.06
C GLY A 27 -4.65 -0.99 -8.09
N ALA A 28 -3.98 -0.91 -9.24
CA ALA A 28 -2.79 -0.05 -9.40
C ALA A 28 -3.11 1.43 -9.19
N GLN A 29 -4.20 1.92 -9.78
CA GLN A 29 -4.63 3.31 -9.60
C GLN A 29 -5.03 3.62 -8.15
N ASN A 30 -5.58 2.64 -7.43
CA ASN A 30 -5.91 2.80 -6.02
C ASN A 30 -4.64 2.88 -5.16
N ALA A 31 -3.62 2.08 -5.46
CA ALA A 31 -2.32 2.12 -4.80
C ALA A 31 -1.62 3.47 -5.04
N ASP A 32 -1.53 3.92 -6.29
CA ASP A 32 -0.90 5.20 -6.64
C ASP A 32 -1.52 6.36 -5.86
N ARG A 33 -2.85 6.47 -5.82
CA ARG A 33 -3.54 7.51 -5.05
C ARG A 33 -3.27 7.43 -3.55
N ALA A 34 -3.14 6.22 -3.00
CA ALA A 34 -2.83 6.05 -1.59
C ALA A 34 -1.39 6.46 -1.27
N PHE A 35 -0.44 6.18 -2.18
CA PHE A 35 0.96 6.56 -2.04
C PHE A 35 1.14 8.07 -2.14
N GLU A 36 0.50 8.71 -3.12
CA GLU A 36 0.48 10.17 -3.25
C GLU A 36 -0.06 10.84 -1.98
N ALA A 37 -1.22 10.39 -1.48
CA ALA A 37 -1.80 10.94 -0.26
C ALA A 37 -0.88 10.77 0.97
N PHE A 38 -0.15 9.66 1.03
CA PHE A 38 0.81 9.38 2.09
C PHE A 38 2.04 10.29 2.02
N PHE A 39 2.64 10.45 0.85
CA PHE A 39 3.79 11.34 0.66
C PHE A 39 3.43 12.81 0.88
N ASP A 40 2.25 13.24 0.42
CA ASP A 40 1.73 14.60 0.64
C ASP A 40 1.47 14.89 2.12
N ALA A 41 1.00 13.89 2.86
CA ALA A 41 0.81 14.00 4.31
C ALA A 41 2.16 14.22 5.02
N CYS A 42 3.20 13.46 4.65
CA CYS A 42 4.55 13.67 5.20
C CYS A 42 5.10 15.05 4.83
N ALA A 43 4.98 15.49 3.59
CA ALA A 43 5.46 16.81 3.14
C ALA A 43 4.76 17.97 3.85
N THR A 44 3.51 17.77 4.30
CA THR A 44 2.74 18.78 5.05
C THR A 44 3.07 18.78 6.55
N ASP A 45 3.55 17.66 7.09
CA ASP A 45 4.00 17.55 8.47
C ASP A 45 5.46 18.00 8.61
N SER A 46 5.69 19.11 9.34
CA SER A 46 7.03 19.68 9.49
C SER A 46 8.07 18.76 10.14
N ALA A 47 7.65 17.82 11.00
CA ALA A 47 8.57 16.87 11.61
C ALA A 47 8.89 15.73 10.63
N CYS A 48 7.90 15.27 9.87
CA CYS A 48 8.11 14.27 8.83
C CYS A 48 8.98 14.82 7.69
N ASP A 49 8.63 15.96 7.10
CA ASP A 49 9.38 16.57 6.00
C ASP A 49 10.83 16.90 6.38
N ALA A 50 11.07 17.30 7.64
CA ALA A 50 12.43 17.53 8.13
C ALA A 50 13.25 16.23 8.27
N ALA A 51 12.60 15.10 8.62
CA ALA A 51 13.26 13.80 8.78
C ALA A 51 13.39 13.03 7.45
N HIS A 52 12.41 13.19 6.56
CA HIS A 52 12.24 12.47 5.30
C HIS A 52 11.90 13.42 4.15
N PRO A 53 12.77 14.39 3.83
CA PRO A 53 12.53 15.31 2.73
C PRO A 53 12.48 14.54 1.40
N HIS A 54 11.54 14.90 0.52
CA HIS A 54 11.35 14.22 -0.77
C HIS A 54 11.13 12.70 -0.64
N LEU A 55 10.30 12.30 0.33
CA LEU A 55 10.02 10.89 0.65
C LEU A 55 9.59 10.08 -0.59
N GLY A 56 8.71 10.62 -1.44
CA GLY A 56 8.26 9.93 -2.66
C GLY A 56 9.39 9.60 -3.63
N ASP A 57 10.27 10.57 -3.91
CA ASP A 57 11.44 10.37 -4.78
C ASP A 57 12.40 9.32 -4.18
N THR A 58 12.59 9.38 -2.87
CA THR A 58 13.41 8.42 -2.13
C THR A 58 12.83 7.01 -2.21
N PHE A 59 11.52 6.87 -2.04
CA PHE A 59 10.81 5.60 -2.13
C PHE A 59 10.97 4.96 -3.51
N TYR A 60 10.66 5.68 -4.59
CA TYR A 60 10.77 5.12 -5.94
C TYR A 60 12.23 4.87 -6.36
N SER A 61 13.19 5.67 -5.86
CA SER A 61 14.62 5.39 -6.04
C SER A 61 15.03 4.07 -5.35
N ALA A 62 14.47 3.79 -4.17
CA ALA A 62 14.69 2.53 -3.46
C ALA A 62 14.06 1.34 -4.22
N VAL A 63 12.83 1.49 -4.75
CA VAL A 63 12.19 0.48 -5.61
C VAL A 63 13.09 0.14 -6.81
N ALA A 64 13.53 1.14 -7.58
CA ALA A 64 14.40 0.92 -8.73
C ALA A 64 15.73 0.25 -8.35
N SER A 65 16.30 0.64 -7.21
CA SER A 65 17.55 0.03 -6.71
C SER A 65 17.38 -1.44 -6.33
N LEU A 66 16.23 -1.80 -5.76
CA LEU A 66 15.91 -3.18 -5.37
C LEU A 66 15.54 -4.04 -6.59
N ASP A 67 14.94 -3.47 -7.63
CA ASP A 67 14.71 -4.19 -8.89
C ASP A 67 16.03 -4.53 -9.59
N GLU A 68 17.01 -3.62 -9.55
CA GLU A 68 18.33 -3.89 -10.12
C GLU A 68 19.16 -4.86 -9.27
N ARG A 69 19.07 -4.74 -7.94
CA ARG A 69 19.85 -5.53 -6.98
C ARG A 69 18.97 -5.91 -5.78
N PRO A 70 18.20 -7.01 -5.90
CA PRO A 70 17.35 -7.48 -4.81
C PRO A 70 18.16 -7.80 -3.55
N LEU A 71 17.57 -7.52 -2.39
CA LEU A 71 18.16 -7.85 -1.09
C LEU A 71 17.75 -9.25 -0.68
N THR A 72 18.72 -10.07 -0.30
CA THR A 72 18.46 -11.38 0.31
C THR A 72 18.38 -11.24 1.83
N ILE A 73 17.27 -11.65 2.42
CA ILE A 73 17.01 -11.61 3.85
C ILE A 73 16.77 -13.03 4.36
N ALA A 74 17.49 -13.44 5.40
CA ALA A 74 17.25 -14.72 6.06
C ALA A 74 15.90 -14.69 6.81
N SER A 75 15.11 -15.76 6.64
CA SER A 75 13.89 -15.96 7.41
C SER A 75 14.21 -16.08 8.90
N SER A 76 13.39 -15.45 9.75
CA SER A 76 13.50 -15.62 11.21
C SER A 76 12.80 -16.87 11.73
N VAL A 77 12.10 -17.61 10.86
CA VAL A 77 11.25 -18.76 11.21
C VAL A 77 11.57 -20.04 10.43
N SER A 78 12.43 -19.96 9.41
CA SER A 78 12.93 -21.09 8.64
C SER A 78 14.37 -20.85 8.20
N ASP A 79 15.06 -21.87 7.70
CA ASP A 79 16.40 -21.75 7.10
C ASP A 79 16.35 -21.20 5.65
N ASP A 80 15.19 -20.69 5.22
CA ASP A 80 15.00 -20.15 3.87
C ASP A 80 15.44 -18.69 3.78
N GLU A 81 15.95 -18.30 2.61
CA GLU A 81 16.24 -16.92 2.28
C GLU A 81 15.12 -16.33 1.40
N TRP A 82 14.80 -15.07 1.63
CA TRP A 82 13.75 -14.32 0.93
C TRP A 82 14.40 -13.19 0.14
N SER A 83 14.04 -13.08 -1.13
CA SER A 83 14.45 -11.96 -1.97
C SER A 83 13.46 -10.81 -1.82
N VAL A 84 13.98 -9.61 -1.58
CA VAL A 84 13.23 -8.36 -1.52
C VAL A 84 13.65 -7.51 -2.71
N ASP A 85 12.78 -7.44 -3.71
CA ASP A 85 12.90 -6.55 -4.86
C ASP A 85 11.98 -5.32 -4.71
N GLY A 86 11.88 -4.50 -5.77
CA GLY A 86 11.05 -3.31 -5.73
C GLY A 86 9.56 -3.62 -5.61
N LEU A 87 9.09 -4.73 -6.19
CA LEU A 87 7.71 -5.18 -6.06
C LEU A 87 7.37 -5.49 -4.60
N VAL A 88 8.24 -6.23 -3.89
CA VAL A 88 8.05 -6.52 -2.46
C VAL A 88 7.98 -5.23 -1.62
N LEU A 89 8.79 -4.21 -1.96
CA LEU A 89 8.73 -2.91 -1.27
C LEU A 89 7.42 -2.15 -1.53
N ILE A 90 6.91 -2.18 -2.77
CA ILE A 90 5.61 -1.61 -3.13
C ILE A 90 4.48 -2.31 -2.38
N GLU A 91 4.46 -3.64 -2.42
CA GLU A 91 3.47 -4.45 -1.71
C GLU A 91 3.52 -4.19 -0.21
N TYR A 92 4.72 -4.10 0.37
CA TYR A 92 4.89 -3.75 1.77
C TYR A 92 4.23 -2.41 2.10
N LEU A 93 4.50 -1.33 1.36
CA LEU A 93 3.88 -0.04 1.64
C LEU A 93 2.35 -0.11 1.49
N PHE A 94 1.87 -0.71 0.42
CA PHE A 94 0.43 -0.85 0.15
C PHE A 94 -0.30 -1.59 1.29
N ASP A 95 0.23 -2.72 1.75
CA ASP A 95 -0.33 -3.48 2.86
C ASP A 95 -0.33 -2.68 4.17
N ARG A 96 0.71 -1.87 4.42
CA ARG A 96 0.76 -1.02 5.62
C ARG A 96 -0.28 0.08 5.59
N LEU A 97 -0.56 0.66 4.42
CA LEU A 97 -1.59 1.71 4.28
C LEU A 97 -3.02 1.19 4.45
N TYR A 98 -3.25 -0.12 4.30
CA TYR A 98 -4.52 -0.75 4.68
C TYR A 98 -4.72 -0.85 6.20
N LEU A 99 -3.63 -0.87 6.96
CA LEU A 99 -3.64 -1.04 8.41
C LEU A 99 -3.56 0.34 9.09
N THR A 100 -4.70 1.01 9.24
CA THR A 100 -4.77 2.39 9.76
C THR A 100 -4.06 2.63 11.11
N HIS A 101 -3.95 1.60 11.95
CA HIS A 101 -3.27 1.67 13.24
C HIS A 101 -1.74 1.70 13.16
N VAL A 102 -1.13 1.26 12.04
CA VAL A 102 0.33 1.34 11.84
C VAL A 102 0.77 2.55 11.03
N ILE A 103 -0.15 3.25 10.35
CA ILE A 103 0.18 4.47 9.58
C ILE A 103 1.00 5.49 10.41
N PRO A 104 0.67 5.77 11.68
CA PRO A 104 1.46 6.73 12.49
C PRO A 104 2.90 6.30 12.82
N SER A 105 3.30 5.08 12.45
CA SER A 105 4.64 4.52 12.69
C SER A 105 5.48 4.31 11.42
N LEU A 106 4.89 4.54 10.25
CA LEU A 106 5.62 4.62 8.99
C LEU A 106 6.37 5.97 8.93
N PRO A 107 7.22 6.22 7.92
CA PRO A 107 7.47 7.62 7.57
C PRO A 107 6.13 8.38 7.50
#